data_AF-J5RTT8-F1
#
_entry.id   AF-J5RTT8-F1
#
_cell.length_a   1.000
_cell.length_b   1.000
_cell.length_c   1.000
_cell.angle_alpha   90.00
_cell.angle_beta   90.00
_cell.angle_gamma   90.00
#
_symmetry.space_group_name_H-M   'P 1'
#
loop_
_entity.id
_entity.type
_entity.pdbx_description
1 polymer ?
#
loop_
_entity_poly.entity_id
_entity_poly.type
_entity_poly.pdbx_seq_one_letter_code
_entity_poly.pdbx_strand_id
1 'polypeptide(L)'
;MILSATTFLMGVFFSSMPYDYHLLFNPNAVQEHFDLALRHYQTLHETPTPVIIALCVVAGIGLIGGTIKIFKPNPELQMFEYCSLGLYVLAICVFLTNVKTGIDCSVSHNWGGSHRKSRFGCHCFF
;
A
#
# COMPACT_ATOMS: atom_id res chain seq x y z
N MET A 1 9.86 9.03 15.02
CA MET A 1 8.42 8.90 14.76
C MET A 1 8.11 8.58 13.30
N ILE A 2 8.66 9.34 12.33
CA ILE A 2 8.57 8.94 10.91
C ILE A 2 9.17 7.54 10.70
N LEU A 3 10.39 7.30 11.20
CA LEU A 3 11.05 5.98 11.07
C LEU A 3 10.20 4.81 11.61
N SER A 4 9.53 4.97 12.74
CA SER A 4 8.70 3.91 13.33
C SER A 4 7.40 3.68 12.54
N ALA A 5 6.80 4.75 12.01
CA ALA A 5 5.60 4.63 11.19
C ALA A 5 5.94 4.04 9.80
N THR A 6 7.10 4.42 9.22
CA THR A 6 7.57 3.87 7.94
C THR A 6 7.93 2.39 8.06
N THR A 7 8.59 1.96 9.15
CA THR A 7 8.92 0.53 9.34
C THR A 7 7.68 -0.32 9.51
N PHE A 8 6.66 0.17 10.21
CA PHE A 8 5.38 -0.53 10.34
C PHE A 8 4.67 -0.68 8.99
N LEU A 9 4.55 0.39 8.21
CA LEU A 9 3.97 0.33 6.87
C LEU A 9 4.78 -0.59 5.94
N MET A 10 6.11 -0.54 5.99
CA MET A 10 6.97 -1.46 5.24
C MET A 10 6.75 -2.92 5.63
N GLY A 11 6.47 -3.21 6.90
CA GLY A 11 6.12 -4.55 7.35
C GLY A 11 4.84 -5.08 6.68
N VAL A 12 3.83 -4.22 6.49
CA VAL A 12 2.60 -4.59 5.77
C VAL A 12 2.90 -4.92 4.31
N PHE A 13 3.70 -4.10 3.63
CA PHE A 13 4.12 -4.39 2.24
C PHE A 13 4.95 -5.67 2.15
N PHE A 14 5.88 -5.87 3.08
CA PHE A 14 6.71 -7.06 3.13
C PHE A 14 5.88 -8.34 3.33
N SER A 15 4.73 -8.25 4.00
CA SER A 15 3.81 -9.39 4.16
C SER A 15 3.18 -9.83 2.83
N SER A 16 2.99 -8.93 1.86
CA SER A 16 2.41 -9.26 0.54
C SER A 16 3.47 -9.65 -0.49
N MET A 17 4.72 -9.23 -0.29
CA MET A 17 5.83 -9.48 -1.21
C MET A 17 6.08 -10.96 -1.56
N PRO A 18 5.95 -11.95 -0.65
CA PRO A 18 6.13 -13.37 -0.99
C PRO A 18 5.15 -13.88 -2.05
N TYR A 19 3.94 -13.31 -2.09
CA TYR A 19 2.91 -13.68 -3.06
C TYR A 19 3.18 -13.01 -4.41
N ASP A 20 3.51 -11.73 -4.39
CA ASP A 20 3.76 -10.93 -5.59
C ASP A 20 5.04 -11.33 -6.32
N TYR A 21 6.11 -11.66 -5.58
CA TYR A 21 7.41 -11.94 -6.16
C TYR A 21 7.36 -13.07 -7.19
N HIS A 22 6.59 -14.11 -6.91
CA HIS A 22 6.41 -15.25 -7.81
C HIS A 22 5.65 -14.89 -9.09
N LEU A 23 4.75 -13.91 -9.07
CA LEU A 23 4.02 -13.48 -10.26
C LEU A 23 4.86 -12.52 -11.12
N LEU A 24 5.62 -11.64 -10.48
CA LEU A 24 6.37 -10.57 -11.12
C LEU A 24 7.69 -11.03 -11.75
N PHE A 25 8.45 -11.82 -11.01
CA PHE A 25 9.87 -12.05 -11.30
C PHE A 25 10.19 -13.49 -11.69
N ASN A 26 9.21 -14.40 -11.60
CA ASN A 26 9.39 -15.78 -12.03
C ASN A 26 8.79 -15.98 -13.43
N PRO A 27 9.61 -16.17 -14.48
CA PRO A 27 9.10 -16.42 -15.83
C PRO A 27 8.40 -17.78 -15.97
N ASN A 28 8.59 -18.69 -15.01
CA ASN A 28 7.94 -20.02 -14.96
C ASN A 28 6.77 -20.06 -13.95
N ALA A 29 6.13 -18.91 -13.70
CA ALA A 29 5.00 -18.85 -12.77
C ALA A 29 3.88 -19.81 -13.20
N VAL A 30 3.57 -20.79 -12.34
CA VAL A 30 2.49 -21.76 -12.52
C VAL A 30 1.17 -21.15 -12.03
N GLN A 31 0.04 -21.63 -12.57
CA GLN A 31 -1.32 -21.23 -12.17
C GLN A 31 -1.53 -21.24 -10.64
N GLU A 32 -0.94 -22.20 -9.93
CA GLU A 32 -1.03 -22.30 -8.48
C GLU A 32 -0.51 -21.04 -7.75
N HIS A 33 0.54 -20.39 -8.27
CA HIS A 33 1.04 -19.14 -7.69
C HIS A 33 0.04 -18.00 -7.84
N PHE A 34 -0.66 -17.92 -8.97
CA PHE A 34 -1.72 -16.95 -9.19
C PHE A 34 -2.90 -17.18 -8.25
N ASP A 35 -3.33 -18.43 -8.08
CA ASP A 35 -4.43 -18.77 -7.17
C ASP A 35 -4.08 -18.47 -5.71
N LEU A 36 -2.83 -18.68 -5.32
CA LEU A 36 -2.32 -18.37 -3.97
C LEU A 36 -2.31 -16.85 -3.72
N ALA A 37 -1.82 -16.06 -4.67
CA ALA A 37 -1.84 -14.59 -4.57
C ALA A 37 -3.28 -14.05 -4.57
N LEU A 38 -4.16 -14.59 -5.42
CA LEU A 38 -5.58 -14.20 -5.47
C LEU A 38 -6.29 -14.44 -4.13
N ARG A 39 -6.11 -15.64 -3.55
CA ARG A 39 -6.67 -15.98 -2.23
C ARG A 39 -6.13 -15.08 -1.13
N HIS A 40 -4.84 -14.72 -1.18
CA HIS A 40 -4.25 -13.79 -0.21
C HIS A 40 -4.95 -12.42 -0.24
N TYR A 41 -5.14 -11.84 -1.42
CA TYR A 41 -5.80 -10.54 -1.56
C TYR A 41 -7.30 -10.57 -1.22
N GLN A 42 -7.99 -11.67 -1.52
CA GLN A 42 -9.38 -11.87 -1.10
C GLN A 42 -9.49 -11.98 0.43
N THR A 43 -8.56 -12.70 1.07
CA THR A 43 -8.49 -12.77 2.54
C THR A 43 -8.19 -11.39 3.14
N LEU A 44 -7.32 -10.62 2.49
CA LEU A 44 -6.99 -9.27 2.92
C LEU A 44 -8.20 -8.32 2.81
N HIS A 45 -9.07 -8.50 1.82
CA HIS A 45 -10.35 -7.77 1.72
C HIS A 45 -11.31 -8.10 2.87
N GLU A 46 -11.35 -9.35 3.32
CA GLU A 46 -12.20 -9.80 4.43
C GLU A 46 -11.64 -9.45 5.82
N THR A 47 -10.49 -8.78 5.89
CA THR A 47 -9.86 -8.37 7.14
C THR A 47 -10.84 -7.56 8.01
N PRO A 48 -10.96 -7.88 9.31
CA PRO A 48 -11.87 -7.16 10.18
C PRO A 48 -11.47 -5.68 10.30
N THR A 49 -12.48 -4.80 10.26
CA THR A 49 -12.34 -3.34 10.38
C THR A 49 -11.37 -2.86 11.47
N PRO A 50 -11.30 -3.41 12.69
CA PRO A 50 -10.32 -2.98 13.70
C PRO A 50 -8.86 -3.04 13.24
N VAL A 51 -8.46 -4.03 12.43
CA VAL A 51 -7.08 -4.15 11.93
C VAL A 51 -6.78 -3.02 10.94
N ILE A 52 -7.74 -2.72 10.05
CA ILE A 52 -7.61 -1.62 9.09
C ILE A 52 -7.55 -0.28 9.83
N ILE A 53 -8.37 -0.08 10.86
CA ILE A 53 -8.32 1.13 11.70
C ILE A 53 -6.97 1.26 12.37
N ALA A 54 -6.40 0.19 12.92
CA ALA A 54 -5.08 0.22 13.54
C ALA A 54 -3.99 0.67 12.54
N LEU A 55 -4.04 0.17 11.30
CA LEU A 55 -3.14 0.61 10.22
C LEU A 55 -3.30 2.10 9.92
N CYS A 56 -4.54 2.59 9.78
CA CYS A 56 -4.83 4.00 9.56
C CYS A 56 -4.38 4.89 10.73
N VAL A 57 -4.50 4.42 11.98
CA VAL A 57 -4.04 5.14 13.17
C VAL A 57 -2.52 5.27 13.16
N VAL A 58 -1.78 4.18 12.89
CA VAL A 58 -0.31 4.25 12.81
C VAL A 58 0.13 5.17 11.67
N ALA A 59 -0.55 5.11 10.52
CA ALA A 59 -0.30 6.02 9.40
C ALA A 59 -0.57 7.49 9.77
N GLY A 60 -1.70 7.75 10.44
CA GLY A 60 -2.10 9.08 10.90
C GLY A 60 -1.15 9.65 11.95
N ILE A 61 -0.71 8.83 12.90
CA ILE A 61 0.33 9.21 13.86
C ILE A 61 1.58 9.62 13.07
N GLY A 62 2.07 8.78 12.15
CA GLY A 62 3.24 9.09 11.30
C GLY A 62 3.16 10.45 10.61
N LEU A 63 2.00 10.79 10.03
CA LEU A 63 1.73 12.10 9.42
C LEU A 63 1.80 13.23 10.45
N ILE A 64 1.06 13.10 11.56
CA ILE A 64 0.97 14.16 12.58
C ILE A 64 2.36 14.49 13.13
N GLY A 65 3.15 13.51 13.58
CA GLY A 65 4.47 13.85 14.12
C GLY A 65 5.52 14.18 13.07
N GLY A 66 5.28 13.88 11.80
CA GLY A 66 6.04 14.49 10.71
C GLY A 66 5.76 15.98 10.57
N THR A 67 4.48 16.38 10.63
CA THR A 67 4.09 17.80 10.58
C THR A 67 4.51 18.60 11.82
N ILE A 68 4.52 17.98 13.01
CA ILE A 68 4.99 18.65 14.24
C ILE A 68 6.48 19.03 14.12
N LYS A 69 7.30 18.17 13.51
CA LYS A 69 8.73 18.42 13.32
C LYS A 69 9.01 19.58 12.35
N ILE A 70 8.12 19.79 11.38
CA ILE A 70 8.21 20.93 10.44
C ILE A 70 8.01 22.27 11.14
N PHE A 71 7.28 22.32 12.25
CA PHE A 71 7.00 23.58 12.94
C PHE A 71 8.26 24.22 13.56
N LYS A 72 9.23 23.39 13.99
CA LYS A 72 10.52 23.86 14.53
C LYS A 72 11.66 22.95 14.06
N PRO A 73 12.11 23.09 12.81
CA PRO A 73 13.07 22.17 12.21
C PRO A 73 14.48 22.42 12.78
N ASN A 74 15.25 21.34 12.92
CA ASN A 74 16.68 21.45 13.16
C ASN A 74 17.38 21.85 11.84
N PRO A 75 18.18 22.93 11.82
CA PRO A 75 18.73 23.48 10.57
C PRO A 75 19.62 22.49 9.81
N GLU A 76 20.27 21.55 10.51
CA GLU A 76 21.13 20.53 9.90
C GLU A 76 20.35 19.38 9.25
N LEU A 77 19.13 19.10 9.71
CA LEU A 77 18.33 17.94 9.32
C LEU A 77 17.05 18.31 8.56
N GLN A 78 16.80 19.61 8.37
CA GLN A 78 15.58 20.16 7.79
C GLN A 78 15.24 19.54 6.42
N MET A 79 16.22 19.42 5.52
CA MET A 79 16.00 18.84 4.18
C MET A 79 15.64 17.35 4.24
N PHE A 80 16.25 16.61 5.18
CA PHE A 80 15.93 15.21 5.39
C PHE A 80 14.51 15.03 5.96
N GLU A 81 14.10 15.88 6.90
CA GLU A 81 12.75 15.84 7.48
C GLU A 81 11.66 16.17 6.45
N TYR A 82 11.89 17.14 5.56
CA TYR A 82 10.94 17.43 4.47
C TYR A 82 10.85 16.32 3.43
N CYS A 83 12.00 15.80 2.98
CA CYS A 83 12.02 14.75 1.97
C CYS A 83 11.39 13.45 2.51
N SER A 84 11.70 13.08 3.75
CA SER A 84 11.10 11.91 4.39
C SER A 84 9.59 12.04 4.59
N LEU A 85 9.07 13.24 4.93
CA LEU A 85 7.62 13.46 4.97
C LEU A 85 6.99 13.38 3.57
N GLY A 86 7.62 13.97 2.56
CA GLY A 86 7.13 13.91 1.18
C GLY A 86 7.04 12.48 0.66
N LEU A 87 8.09 11.68 0.87
CA LEU A 87 8.10 10.26 0.54
C LEU A 87 7.07 9.46 1.33
N TYR A 88 6.83 9.82 2.60
CA TYR A 88 5.81 9.18 3.43
C TYR A 88 4.40 9.40 2.86
N VAL A 89 4.06 10.63 2.47
CA VAL A 89 2.78 10.96 1.83
C VAL A 89 2.65 10.23 0.49
N LEU A 90 3.70 10.23 -0.33
CA LEU A 90 3.73 9.51 -1.61
C LEU A 90 3.46 8.01 -1.40
N ALA A 91 4.09 7.39 -0.40
CA ALA A 91 3.87 5.98 -0.08
C ALA A 91 2.41 5.69 0.31
N ILE A 92 1.76 6.57 1.08
CA ILE A 92 0.33 6.44 1.41
C ILE A 92 -0.52 6.55 0.14
N CYS A 93 -0.24 7.51 -0.74
CA CYS A 93 -0.96 7.65 -2.00
C CYS A 93 -0.87 6.38 -2.86
N VAL A 94 0.35 5.85 -3.04
CA VAL A 94 0.58 4.60 -3.80
C VAL A 94 -0.11 3.41 -3.16
N PHE A 95 -0.12 3.31 -1.83
CA PHE A 95 -0.85 2.26 -1.12
C PHE A 95 -2.36 2.32 -1.44
N LEU A 96 -2.94 3.51 -1.37
CA LEU A 96 -4.37 3.70 -1.66
C LEU A 96 -4.71 3.44 -3.13
N THR A 97 -3.87 3.88 -4.08
CA THR A 97 -4.18 3.72 -5.51
C THR A 97 -3.91 2.31 -6.02
N ASN A 98 -2.86 1.65 -5.54
CA ASN A 98 -2.42 0.38 -6.13
C ASN A 98 -2.90 -0.80 -5.29
N VAL A 99 -2.66 -0.78 -3.98
CA VAL A 99 -2.99 -1.91 -3.09
C VAL A 99 -4.48 -1.97 -2.84
N LYS A 100 -5.11 -0.87 -2.39
CA LYS A 100 -6.55 -0.89 -2.09
C LYS A 100 -7.40 -1.16 -3.33
N THR A 101 -7.06 -0.52 -4.45
CA THR A 101 -7.73 -0.80 -5.74
C THR A 101 -7.50 -2.25 -6.15
N GLY A 102 -6.26 -2.76 -6.10
CA GLY A 102 -5.95 -4.15 -6.46
C GLY A 102 -6.74 -5.18 -5.63
N ILE A 103 -6.89 -4.94 -4.33
CA ILE A 103 -7.74 -5.74 -3.44
C ILE A 103 -9.20 -5.73 -3.92
N ASP A 104 -9.76 -4.55 -4.22
CA ASP A 104 -11.15 -4.44 -4.68
C ASP A 104 -11.36 -5.12 -6.06
N CYS A 105 -10.35 -5.09 -6.94
CA CYS A 105 -10.38 -5.80 -8.21
C CYS A 105 -10.34 -7.32 -8.03
N SER A 106 -9.59 -7.81 -7.03
CA SER A 106 -9.46 -9.23 -6.71
C SER A 106 -10.78 -9.90 -6.29
N VAL A 107 -11.68 -9.13 -5.69
CA VAL A 107 -13.01 -9.59 -5.27
C VAL A 107 -14.05 -9.39 -6.36
N SER A 108 -14.00 -8.25 -7.05
CA SER A 108 -14.96 -7.95 -8.13
C SER A 108 -14.70 -8.73 -9.42
N HIS A 109 -13.55 -9.42 -9.54
CA HIS A 109 -13.09 -10.12 -10.74
C HIS A 109 -13.07 -9.21 -11.99
N ASN A 110 -13.00 -7.89 -11.78
CA ASN A 110 -13.02 -6.90 -12.85
C ASN A 110 -11.60 -6.43 -13.15
N TRP A 111 -10.92 -7.19 -14.00
CA TRP A 111 -9.53 -7.00 -14.38
C TRP A 111 -9.31 -5.97 -15.50
N GLY A 112 -10.35 -5.18 -15.86
CA GLY A 112 -10.23 -4.13 -16.87
C GLY A 112 -10.25 -4.60 -18.33
N GLY A 113 -10.72 -5.82 -18.61
CA GLY A 113 -10.86 -6.34 -19.97
C GLY A 113 -12.03 -5.70 -20.74
N SER A 114 -11.71 -4.81 -21.68
CA SER A 114 -12.51 -4.37 -22.85
C SER A 114 -13.94 -3.84 -22.61
N HIS A 115 -14.14 -2.54 -22.84
CA HIS A 115 -15.44 -1.85 -23.02
C HIS A 115 -16.34 -1.58 -21.80
N ARG A 116 -15.90 -0.77 -20.83
CA ARG A 116 -16.74 0.33 -20.29
C ARG A 116 -15.93 1.28 -19.42
N LYS A 117 -15.75 2.51 -19.89
CA LYS A 117 -15.16 3.62 -19.16
C LYS A 117 -16.18 4.13 -18.13
N SER A 118 -16.37 3.39 -17.03
CA SER A 118 -16.98 3.96 -15.83
C SER A 118 -15.90 4.75 -15.07
N ARG A 119 -16.29 5.87 -14.48
CA ARG A 119 -15.40 6.95 -14.01
C ARG A 119 -14.46 6.56 -12.84
N PHE A 120 -14.57 5.32 -12.36
CA PHE A 120 -13.77 4.67 -11.32
C PHE A 120 -13.58 3.18 -11.65
N GLY A 121 -13.12 2.86 -12.86
CA GLY A 121 -12.77 1.50 -13.23
C GLY A 121 -11.50 1.05 -12.50
N CYS A 122 -11.45 -0.23 -12.13
CA CYS A 122 -10.27 -0.98 -11.68
C CYS A 122 -9.16 -0.92 -12.74
N HIS A 123 -8.50 0.23 -12.88
CA HIS A 123 -7.25 0.37 -13.58
C HIS A 123 -6.18 -0.12 -12.60
N CYS A 124 -5.99 -1.45 -12.54
CA CYS A 124 -4.80 -2.00 -11.90
C CYS A 124 -3.60 -1.39 -12.62
N PHE A 125 -2.95 -0.41 -11.99
CA PHE A 125 -1.68 0.14 -12.41
C PHE A 125 -0.62 -0.85 -11.91
N PHE A 126 -0.49 -1.95 -12.65
CA PHE A 126 0.59 -2.89 -12.48
C PHE A 126 1.26 -3.13 -13.83
#